data_AF-A0A4Q2KAI6-F1
#
_entry.id   AF-A0A4Q2KAI6-F1
#
_cell.length_a   1.000
_cell.length_b   1.000
_cell.length_c   1.000
_cell.angle_alpha   90.00
_cell.angle_beta   90.00
_cell.angle_gamma   90.00
#
_symmetry.space_group_name_H-M   'P 1'
#
loop_
_entity.id
_entity.type
_entity.pdbx_description
1 polymer ?
#
loop_
_entity_poly.entity_id
_entity_poly.type
_entity_poly.pdbx_seq_one_letter_code
_entity_poly.pdbx_strand_id
1 'polypeptide(L)'
;MDAHISKKRIGHMLSYDWIKIIAIAAAAIIVWSLLFTMLATRATIGQTFYFYYFNDMELKNNEKLNTLDYLKEKNALSYDVLEFTQGSFSDDSQTSQAMAAWFSAKQGDILWVSDVKPEPEKEGEETFSRLQQFATSYYSILAPLGEDYVDDDGKIVKEDYLKTCEKYLAQFYTDGDFREGNLDAGAVENSFRTRMKKDKRYKTEAQIAEGIKDETARIENLRDSYLNVQKALEVGVLSIKETKIWQDKNNDNNVDDDEWKTVRCAFDLSNLTNITEYITNGDKDKSNEGICLSVFDWAASQYDLQFEPITYLNFILTTYDKSGKLSA
;
A
#
# COMPACT_ATOMS: atom_id res chain seq x y z
N MET A 1 50.11 1.38 58.67
CA MET A 1 50.60 0.56 57.55
C MET A 1 49.89 1.05 56.31
N ASP A 2 50.63 1.75 55.46
CA ASP A 2 50.14 2.35 54.23
C ASP A 2 49.92 1.25 53.20
N ALA A 3 48.66 1.02 52.80
CA ALA A 3 48.28 -0.06 51.90
C ALA A 3 48.56 0.37 50.45
N HIS A 4 49.84 0.38 50.07
CA HIS A 4 50.25 0.68 48.71
C HIS A 4 49.77 -0.43 47.76
N ILE A 5 48.68 -0.15 47.02
CA ILE A 5 48.17 -1.05 45.97
C ILE A 5 49.18 -1.03 44.82
N SER A 6 49.99 -2.08 44.71
CA SER A 6 50.97 -2.19 43.64
C SER A 6 50.30 -2.48 42.30
N LYS A 7 50.82 -1.89 41.20
CA LYS A 7 50.38 -2.14 39.80
C LYS A 7 50.24 -3.63 39.46
N LYS A 8 51.02 -4.50 40.13
CA LYS A 8 51.00 -5.95 39.97
C LYS A 8 49.69 -6.59 40.44
N ARG A 9 49.07 -6.10 41.53
CA ARG A 9 47.77 -6.60 42.02
C ARG A 9 46.61 -6.22 41.11
N ILE A 10 46.63 -5.01 40.54
CA ILE A 10 45.64 -4.56 39.55
C ILE A 10 45.77 -5.38 38.26
N GLY A 11 47.00 -5.66 37.80
CA GLY A 11 47.27 -6.51 36.64
C GLY A 11 46.78 -7.96 36.83
N HIS A 12 46.94 -8.53 38.02
CA HIS A 12 46.44 -9.89 38.31
C HIS A 12 44.91 -9.96 38.39
N MET A 13 44.23 -8.97 38.96
CA MET A 13 42.75 -8.88 38.92
C MET A 13 42.23 -8.78 37.48
N LEU A 14 42.82 -7.89 36.67
CA LEU A 14 42.43 -7.73 35.27
C LEU A 14 42.73 -8.99 34.44
N SER A 15 43.84 -9.69 34.68
CA SER A 15 44.18 -10.93 33.96
C SER A 15 43.25 -12.13 34.24
N TYR A 16 42.52 -12.10 35.36
CA TYR A 16 41.65 -13.20 35.77
C TYR A 16 40.15 -12.91 35.54
N ASP A 17 39.76 -11.63 35.58
CA ASP A 17 38.36 -11.22 35.43
C ASP A 17 38.01 -10.61 34.05
N TRP A 18 38.98 -10.41 33.14
CA TRP A 18 38.68 -9.85 31.81
C TRP A 18 37.66 -10.69 31.01
N ILE A 19 37.69 -12.03 31.12
CA ILE A 19 36.70 -12.90 30.49
C ILE A 19 35.31 -12.64 31.05
N LYS A 20 35.18 -12.45 32.38
CA LYS A 20 33.90 -12.15 33.02
C LYS A 20 33.40 -10.76 32.63
N ILE A 21 34.29 -9.78 32.52
CA ILE A 21 33.96 -8.43 32.06
C ILE A 21 33.44 -8.47 30.62
N ILE A 22 34.10 -9.21 29.72
CA ILE A 22 33.63 -9.40 28.34
C ILE A 22 32.29 -10.15 28.31
N ALA A 23 32.12 -11.19 29.11
CA ALA A 23 30.87 -11.94 29.16
C ALA A 23 29.69 -11.09 29.67
N ILE A 24 29.90 -10.26 30.69
CA ILE A 24 28.90 -9.31 31.19
C ILE A 24 28.60 -8.23 30.14
N ALA A 25 29.62 -7.71 29.45
CA ALA A 25 29.42 -6.73 28.38
C ALA A 25 28.62 -7.33 27.21
N ALA A 26 28.93 -8.56 26.79
CA ALA A 26 28.18 -9.27 25.76
C ALA A 26 26.73 -9.54 26.20
N ALA A 27 26.52 -9.98 27.45
CA ALA A 27 25.19 -10.17 28.01
C ALA A 27 24.40 -8.85 28.05
N ALA A 28 25.04 -7.75 28.45
CA ALA A 28 24.41 -6.42 28.45
C ALA A 28 24.05 -5.96 27.02
N ILE A 29 24.90 -6.20 26.02
CA ILE A 29 24.61 -5.90 24.60
C ILE A 29 23.44 -6.75 24.09
N ILE A 30 23.39 -8.04 24.45
CA ILE A 30 22.29 -8.94 24.07
C ILE A 30 20.99 -8.47 24.72
N VAL A 31 21.01 -8.17 26.02
CA VAL A 31 19.84 -7.62 26.74
C VAL A 31 19.42 -6.29 26.12
N TRP A 32 20.36 -5.41 25.78
CA TRP A 32 20.01 -4.14 25.16
C TRP A 32 19.41 -4.31 23.76
N SER A 33 20.00 -5.20 22.94
CA SER A 33 19.49 -5.54 21.62
C SER A 33 18.09 -6.15 21.71
N LEU A 34 17.86 -7.04 22.67
CA LEU A 34 16.57 -7.68 22.94
C LEU A 34 15.53 -6.67 23.41
N LEU A 35 15.90 -5.75 24.30
CA LEU A 35 15.01 -4.67 24.73
C LEU A 35 14.70 -3.74 23.56
N PHE A 36 15.67 -3.40 22.70
CA PHE A 36 15.40 -2.58 21.52
C PHE A 36 14.44 -3.26 20.53
N THR A 37 14.63 -4.57 20.28
CA THR A 37 13.76 -5.33 19.37
C THR A 37 12.38 -5.60 19.98
N MET A 38 12.27 -5.78 21.30
CA MET A 38 10.99 -6.03 21.98
C MET A 38 10.25 -4.76 22.39
N LEU A 39 10.90 -3.61 22.56
CA LEU A 39 10.25 -2.36 22.99
C LEU A 39 9.80 -1.51 21.82
N ALA A 40 10.51 -1.51 20.69
CA ALA A 40 10.07 -0.80 19.49
C ALA A 40 8.71 -1.36 19.01
N THR A 41 7.76 -0.47 18.72
CA THR A 41 6.58 -0.83 17.94
C THR A 41 7.03 -0.87 16.49
N ARG A 42 7.05 -2.05 15.88
CA ARG A 42 7.28 -2.17 14.44
C ARG A 42 5.93 -2.02 13.75
N ALA A 43 5.92 -1.32 12.62
CA ALA A 43 4.75 -1.29 11.76
C ALA A 43 4.38 -2.73 11.36
N THR A 44 3.10 -3.07 11.51
CA THR A 44 2.56 -4.30 10.93
C THR A 44 2.39 -4.15 9.42
N ILE A 45 2.10 -5.25 8.70
CA ILE A 45 1.98 -5.25 7.23
C ILE A 45 1.09 -4.09 6.72
N GLY A 46 -0.06 -3.83 7.36
CA GLY A 46 -0.92 -2.73 6.94
C GLY A 46 -0.59 -1.36 7.49
N GLN A 47 0.32 -1.26 8.47
CA GLN A 47 0.80 0.03 8.98
C GLN A 47 1.99 0.56 8.19
N THR A 48 2.48 -0.17 7.18
CA THR A 48 3.44 0.34 6.20
C THR A 48 2.72 0.48 4.88
N PHE A 49 2.62 1.71 4.35
CA PHE A 49 2.05 1.95 3.03
C PHE A 49 3.16 1.88 1.97
N TYR A 50 3.04 0.92 1.05
CA TYR A 50 3.99 0.67 -0.02
C TYR A 50 3.47 1.24 -1.34
N PHE A 51 4.25 2.18 -1.85
CA PHE A 51 4.10 2.78 -3.16
C PHE A 51 5.09 2.13 -4.12
N TYR A 52 4.60 1.54 -5.20
CA TYR A 52 5.45 1.03 -6.28
C TYR A 52 5.16 1.69 -7.62
N TYR A 53 6.18 1.73 -8.48
CA TYR A 53 6.06 2.19 -9.86
C TYR A 53 7.09 1.52 -10.75
N PHE A 54 6.81 1.37 -12.04
CA PHE A 54 7.81 0.94 -13.02
C PHE A 54 8.66 2.13 -13.49
N ASN A 55 9.89 1.89 -13.94
CA ASN A 55 10.83 2.96 -14.31
C ASN A 55 10.45 3.74 -15.58
N ASP A 56 9.50 3.23 -16.37
CA ASP A 56 8.81 3.97 -17.44
C ASP A 56 7.91 5.09 -16.87
N MET A 57 7.47 4.97 -15.62
CA MET A 57 6.79 6.02 -14.88
C MET A 57 7.80 6.96 -14.21
N GLU A 58 7.78 8.23 -14.60
CA GLU A 58 8.64 9.25 -14.02
C GLU A 58 7.89 10.05 -12.94
N LEU A 59 8.25 9.83 -11.68
CA LEU A 59 7.78 10.68 -10.58
C LEU A 59 8.48 12.04 -10.63
N LYS A 60 7.69 13.12 -10.56
CA LYS A 60 8.22 14.47 -10.40
C LYS A 60 8.67 14.63 -8.95
N ASN A 61 9.98 14.74 -8.78
CA ASN A 61 10.60 14.78 -7.48
C ASN A 61 10.35 16.14 -6.81
N ASN A 62 9.28 16.22 -6.04
CA ASN A 62 8.98 17.35 -5.19
C ASN A 62 9.21 16.87 -3.75
N GLU A 63 10.27 17.33 -3.10
CA GLU A 63 10.81 16.79 -1.82
C GLU A 63 9.76 16.65 -0.71
N LYS A 64 8.61 17.34 -0.82
CA LYS A 64 7.50 17.25 0.12
C LYS A 64 6.41 16.24 -0.27
N LEU A 65 6.12 16.04 -1.55
CA LEU A 65 4.90 15.36 -2.03
C LEU A 65 4.85 13.86 -1.68
N ASN A 66 6.00 13.24 -1.40
CA ASN A 66 6.11 11.80 -1.16
C ASN A 66 6.65 11.48 0.25
N THR A 67 6.35 12.33 1.22
CA THR A 67 6.71 12.08 2.63
C THR A 67 5.48 11.66 3.42
N LEU A 68 5.65 10.74 4.38
CA LEU A 68 4.55 10.28 5.24
C LEU A 68 3.87 11.46 5.96
N ASP A 69 4.65 12.39 6.50
CA ASP A 69 4.12 13.55 7.22
C ASP A 69 3.23 14.42 6.32
N TYR A 70 3.65 14.67 5.07
CA TYR A 70 2.86 15.41 4.11
C TYR A 70 1.57 14.67 3.72
N LEU A 71 1.67 13.36 3.46
CA LEU A 71 0.51 12.53 3.11
C LEU A 71 -0.51 12.49 4.26
N LYS A 72 -0.06 12.48 5.52
CA LYS A 72 -0.93 12.61 6.69
C LYS A 72 -1.54 14.01 6.82
N GLU A 73 -0.75 15.07 6.63
CA GLU A 73 -1.24 16.45 6.66
C GLU A 73 -2.36 16.67 5.63
N LYS A 74 -2.27 16.01 4.48
CA LYS A 74 -3.28 16.06 3.41
C LYS A 74 -4.39 15.03 3.53
N ASN A 75 -4.47 14.27 4.63
CA ASN A 75 -5.42 13.17 4.82
C ASN A 75 -5.40 12.11 3.69
N ALA A 76 -4.26 11.99 2.98
CA ALA A 76 -4.06 10.99 1.95
C ALA A 76 -3.81 9.60 2.56
N LEU A 77 -3.15 9.57 3.73
CA LEU A 77 -2.91 8.37 4.54
C LEU A 77 -3.34 8.64 5.99
N SER A 78 -3.89 7.63 6.64
CA SER A 78 -4.39 7.76 8.00
C SER A 78 -3.29 7.81 9.07
N TYR A 79 -3.68 8.16 10.29
CA TYR A 79 -2.79 8.12 11.46
C TYR A 79 -2.19 6.73 11.72
N ASP A 80 -2.88 5.66 11.29
CA ASP A 80 -2.48 4.28 11.55
C ASP A 80 -1.38 3.80 10.61
N VAL A 81 -1.16 4.49 9.48
CA VAL A 81 0.03 4.29 8.65
C VAL A 81 1.24 4.87 9.40
N LEU A 82 2.17 4.01 9.79
CA LEU A 82 3.37 4.36 10.56
C LEU A 82 4.61 4.54 9.68
N GLU A 83 4.64 3.88 8.53
CA GLU A 83 5.76 3.90 7.60
C GLU A 83 5.25 4.10 6.17
N PHE A 84 6.00 4.85 5.37
CA PHE A 84 5.76 5.00 3.94
C PHE A 84 7.01 4.53 3.22
N THR A 85 6.85 3.58 2.31
CA THR A 85 7.96 3.03 1.53
C THR A 85 7.66 3.20 0.06
N GLN A 86 8.61 3.78 -0.67
CA GLN A 86 8.56 3.90 -2.11
C GLN A 86 9.59 2.96 -2.73
N GLY A 87 9.20 2.20 -3.75
CA GLY A 87 10.10 1.37 -4.54
C GLY A 87 9.81 1.53 -6.04
N SER A 88 10.83 1.27 -6.86
CA SER A 88 10.67 1.24 -8.31
C SER A 88 11.11 -0.10 -8.88
N PHE A 89 10.57 -0.44 -10.05
CA PHE A 89 10.89 -1.67 -10.75
C PHE A 89 11.55 -1.38 -12.11
N SER A 90 12.74 -1.94 -12.33
CA SER A 90 13.40 -2.08 -13.64
C SER A 90 13.15 -3.44 -14.29
N ASP A 91 13.43 -3.51 -15.58
CA ASP A 91 13.36 -4.74 -16.41
C ASP A 91 14.51 -5.72 -16.22
N ASP A 92 15.23 -5.64 -15.08
CA ASP A 92 16.32 -6.56 -14.79
C ASP A 92 15.88 -7.76 -13.94
N SER A 93 16.60 -8.87 -14.10
CA SER A 93 16.28 -10.13 -13.41
C SER A 93 16.44 -10.09 -11.90
N GLN A 94 17.18 -9.11 -11.35
CA GLN A 94 17.30 -8.92 -9.90
C GLN A 94 16.02 -8.29 -9.35
N THR A 95 15.47 -7.32 -10.07
CA THR A 95 14.22 -6.65 -9.74
C THR A 95 13.05 -7.61 -9.76
N SER A 96 12.97 -8.52 -10.75
CA SER A 96 11.91 -9.55 -10.76
C SER A 96 11.97 -10.48 -9.55
N GLN A 97 13.17 -10.87 -9.12
CA GLN A 97 13.35 -11.69 -7.91
C GLN A 97 13.02 -10.92 -6.62
N ALA A 98 13.43 -9.65 -6.55
CA ALA A 98 13.10 -8.77 -5.43
C ALA A 98 11.59 -8.55 -5.32
N MET A 99 10.92 -8.29 -6.43
CA MET A 99 9.47 -8.13 -6.53
C MET A 99 8.72 -9.36 -6.03
N ALA A 100 9.12 -10.56 -6.47
CA ALA A 100 8.53 -11.81 -6.00
C ALA A 100 8.69 -12.00 -4.47
N ALA A 101 9.86 -11.63 -3.93
CA ALA A 101 10.10 -11.67 -2.49
C ALA A 101 9.24 -10.66 -1.71
N TRP A 102 9.12 -9.43 -2.21
CA TRP A 102 8.29 -8.37 -1.61
C TRP A 102 6.81 -8.77 -1.57
N PHE A 103 6.27 -9.28 -2.67
CA PHE A 103 4.88 -9.72 -2.73
C PHE A 103 4.61 -10.97 -1.89
N SER A 104 5.59 -11.90 -1.80
CA SER A 104 5.50 -13.04 -0.87
C SER A 104 5.46 -12.58 0.60
N ALA A 105 6.12 -11.47 0.91
CA ALA A 105 6.06 -10.80 2.21
C ALA A 105 4.85 -9.84 2.36
N LYS A 106 3.97 -9.78 1.33
CA LYS A 106 2.77 -8.93 1.29
C LYS A 106 3.09 -7.43 1.39
N GLN A 107 4.21 -7.03 0.78
CA GLN A 107 4.60 -5.64 0.63
C GLN A 107 4.01 -5.11 -0.69
N GLY A 108 3.37 -3.95 -0.65
CA GLY A 108 2.71 -3.33 -1.81
C GLY A 108 1.28 -2.95 -1.48
N ASP A 109 0.89 -1.68 -1.65
CA ASP A 109 -0.52 -1.27 -1.51
C ASP A 109 -1.02 -0.69 -2.83
N ILE A 110 -0.16 0.03 -3.55
CA ILE A 110 -0.43 0.55 -4.88
C ILE A 110 0.73 0.36 -5.86
N LEU A 111 0.39 0.26 -7.14
CA LEU A 111 1.33 0.22 -8.25
C LEU A 111 0.91 1.23 -9.32
N TRP A 112 1.79 2.17 -9.61
CA TRP A 112 1.69 3.01 -10.81
C TRP A 112 2.33 2.32 -12.00
N VAL A 113 1.60 2.24 -13.10
CA VAL A 113 2.03 1.47 -14.26
C VAL A 113 1.46 2.06 -15.56
N SER A 114 2.25 1.95 -16.63
CA SER A 114 1.87 2.33 -17.98
C SER A 114 0.97 1.28 -18.63
N ASP A 115 -0.19 1.68 -19.14
CA ASP A 115 -1.01 0.87 -20.05
C ASP A 115 -0.70 1.17 -21.54
N VAL A 116 0.40 1.85 -21.82
CA VAL A 116 0.83 2.09 -23.19
C VAL A 116 1.53 0.86 -23.74
N LYS A 117 1.10 0.44 -24.92
CA LYS A 117 1.81 -0.61 -25.67
C LYS A 117 3.03 0.01 -26.38
N PRO A 118 4.21 -0.60 -26.27
CA PRO A 118 5.37 -0.15 -27.05
C PRO A 118 5.12 -0.38 -28.55
N GLU A 119 5.79 0.40 -29.39
CA GLU A 119 5.80 0.15 -30.83
C GLU A 119 6.47 -1.20 -31.12
N PRO A 120 5.89 -2.04 -32.00
CA PRO A 120 6.49 -3.32 -32.35
C PRO A 120 7.81 -3.11 -33.10
N GLU A 121 8.82 -3.93 -32.79
CA GLU A 121 10.11 -3.86 -33.50
C GLU A 121 10.00 -4.42 -34.92
N LYS A 122 9.01 -5.31 -35.16
CA LYS A 122 8.73 -5.92 -36.47
C LYS A 122 7.25 -5.85 -36.83
N GLU A 123 6.97 -5.67 -38.12
CA GLU A 123 5.60 -5.70 -38.63
C GLU A 123 4.93 -7.06 -38.32
N GLY A 124 3.80 -7.02 -37.63
CA GLY A 124 3.06 -8.22 -37.19
C GLY A 124 3.46 -8.75 -35.81
N GLU A 125 4.41 -8.12 -35.11
CA GLU A 125 4.72 -8.45 -33.71
C GLU A 125 3.63 -7.90 -32.78
N GLU A 126 3.17 -8.74 -31.85
CA GLU A 126 2.25 -8.31 -30.81
C GLU A 126 3.02 -7.73 -29.62
N THR A 127 2.62 -6.54 -29.19
CA THR A 127 3.16 -5.90 -27.99
C THR A 127 2.11 -5.77 -26.90
N PHE A 128 2.62 -5.82 -25.66
CA PHE A 128 1.81 -5.78 -24.45
C PHE A 128 2.26 -4.62 -23.58
N SER A 129 1.30 -3.88 -23.02
CA SER A 129 1.60 -2.80 -22.09
C SER A 129 2.22 -3.35 -20.80
N ARG A 130 2.88 -2.48 -20.03
CA ARG A 130 3.47 -2.89 -18.75
C ARG A 130 2.40 -3.38 -17.79
N LEU A 131 1.25 -2.70 -17.75
CA LEU A 131 0.09 -3.11 -16.98
C LEU A 131 -0.34 -4.53 -17.37
N GLN A 132 -0.42 -4.80 -18.68
CA GLN A 132 -0.82 -6.10 -19.19
C GLN A 132 0.15 -7.21 -18.77
N GLN A 133 1.45 -7.01 -18.94
CA GLN A 133 2.48 -7.97 -18.54
C GLN A 133 2.47 -8.24 -17.02
N PHE A 134 2.33 -7.18 -16.22
CA PHE A 134 2.26 -7.29 -14.77
C PHE A 134 0.98 -8.03 -14.33
N ALA A 135 -0.18 -7.64 -14.87
CA ALA A 135 -1.45 -8.26 -14.55
C ALA A 135 -1.46 -9.75 -14.94
N THR A 136 -0.93 -10.13 -16.10
CA THR A 136 -0.76 -11.55 -16.48
C THR A 136 0.01 -12.33 -15.41
N SER A 137 1.11 -11.76 -14.90
CA SER A 137 2.00 -12.44 -13.95
C SER A 137 1.48 -12.44 -12.51
N TYR A 138 0.74 -11.39 -12.11
CA TYR A 138 0.42 -11.09 -10.72
C TYR A 138 -1.07 -10.81 -10.46
N TYR A 139 -1.98 -11.23 -11.36
CA TYR A 139 -3.43 -10.95 -11.20
C TYR A 139 -3.99 -11.42 -9.85
N SER A 140 -3.44 -12.49 -9.27
CA SER A 140 -3.91 -13.09 -8.02
C SER A 140 -3.75 -12.19 -6.79
N ILE A 141 -2.80 -11.25 -6.84
CA ILE A 141 -2.52 -10.30 -5.76
C ILE A 141 -3.09 -8.90 -6.05
N LEU A 142 -3.68 -8.69 -7.22
CA LEU A 142 -4.37 -7.45 -7.57
C LEU A 142 -5.82 -7.45 -7.07
N ALA A 143 -6.29 -6.28 -6.68
CA ALA A 143 -7.68 -6.06 -6.29
C ALA A 143 -8.57 -5.95 -7.55
N PRO A 144 -9.71 -6.64 -7.62
CA PRO A 144 -10.67 -6.51 -8.68
C PRO A 144 -11.45 -5.21 -8.50
N LEU A 145 -11.73 -4.52 -9.61
CA LEU A 145 -12.39 -3.22 -9.62
C LEU A 145 -13.66 -3.30 -10.47
N GLY A 146 -14.80 -3.00 -9.85
CA GLY A 146 -16.09 -2.90 -10.52
C GLY A 146 -16.76 -4.22 -10.85
N GLU A 147 -16.13 -5.37 -10.57
CA GLU A 147 -16.76 -6.69 -10.66
C GLU A 147 -16.06 -7.71 -9.76
N ASP A 148 -16.78 -8.76 -9.35
CA ASP A 148 -16.21 -9.89 -8.61
C ASP A 148 -15.41 -10.79 -9.56
N TYR A 149 -14.25 -11.30 -9.12
CA TYR A 149 -13.55 -12.37 -9.84
C TYR A 149 -14.07 -13.73 -9.40
N VAL A 150 -14.46 -14.53 -10.39
CA VAL A 150 -15.02 -15.87 -10.20
C VAL A 150 -14.09 -16.95 -10.76
N ASP A 151 -14.18 -18.16 -10.23
CA ASP A 151 -13.56 -19.36 -10.82
C ASP A 151 -14.43 -19.93 -11.96
N ASP A 152 -13.94 -21.02 -12.58
CA ASP A 152 -14.61 -21.69 -13.69
C ASP A 152 -16.00 -22.26 -13.30
N ASP A 153 -16.25 -22.48 -12.00
CA ASP A 153 -17.53 -22.92 -11.45
C ASP A 153 -18.47 -21.74 -11.11
N GLY A 154 -18.05 -20.50 -11.37
CA GLY A 154 -18.80 -19.28 -11.10
C GLY A 154 -18.80 -18.85 -9.63
N LYS A 155 -17.92 -19.42 -8.79
CA LYS A 155 -17.79 -19.05 -7.39
C LYS A 155 -16.86 -17.85 -7.24
N ILE A 156 -17.27 -16.88 -6.43
CA ILE A 156 -16.45 -15.70 -6.12
C ILE A 156 -15.16 -16.14 -5.42
N VAL A 157 -14.03 -15.88 -6.08
CA VAL A 157 -12.67 -16.09 -5.56
C VAL A 157 -12.16 -14.81 -4.93
N LYS A 158 -12.52 -13.65 -5.50
CA LYS A 158 -12.18 -12.33 -4.98
C LYS A 158 -13.32 -11.36 -5.22
N GLU A 159 -13.82 -10.74 -4.16
CA GLU A 159 -14.90 -9.76 -4.25
C GLU A 159 -14.36 -8.41 -4.74
N ASP A 160 -15.18 -7.67 -5.50
CA ASP A 160 -14.90 -6.30 -5.92
C ASP A 160 -14.41 -5.44 -4.75
N TYR A 161 -13.29 -4.77 -4.95
CA TYR A 161 -12.63 -3.93 -3.96
C TYR A 161 -13.53 -2.77 -3.51
N LEU A 162 -14.24 -2.14 -4.44
CA LEU A 162 -15.11 -1.00 -4.12
C LEU A 162 -16.30 -1.45 -3.27
N LYS A 163 -16.95 -2.56 -3.63
CA LYS A 163 -18.01 -3.20 -2.83
C LYS A 163 -17.52 -3.69 -1.48
N THR A 164 -16.29 -4.21 -1.39
CA THR A 164 -15.68 -4.61 -0.12
C THR A 164 -15.46 -3.40 0.79
N CYS A 165 -15.09 -2.24 0.24
CA CYS A 165 -15.00 -0.99 1.00
C CYS A 165 -16.38 -0.51 1.49
N GLU A 166 -17.44 -0.64 0.70
CA GLU A 166 -18.80 -0.32 1.15
C GLU A 166 -19.21 -1.18 2.35
N LYS A 167 -18.97 -2.49 2.28
CA LYS A 167 -19.25 -3.40 3.39
C LYS A 167 -18.41 -3.10 4.63
N TYR A 168 -17.19 -2.61 4.45
CA TYR A 168 -16.35 -2.17 5.56
C TYR A 168 -16.93 -0.92 6.22
N LEU A 169 -17.23 0.11 5.42
CA LEU A 169 -17.81 1.36 5.90
C LEU A 169 -19.15 1.13 6.60
N ALA A 170 -20.03 0.30 6.03
CA ALA A 170 -21.34 -0.03 6.61
C ALA A 170 -21.28 -0.53 8.06
N GLN A 171 -20.17 -1.11 8.52
CA GLN A 171 -20.02 -1.55 9.92
C GLN A 171 -19.97 -0.39 10.92
N PHE A 172 -19.69 0.82 10.45
CA PHE A 172 -19.46 2.00 11.28
C PHE A 172 -20.60 3.03 11.22
N TYR A 173 -21.68 2.75 10.48
CA TYR A 173 -22.79 3.67 10.33
C TYR A 173 -24.12 3.03 10.73
N THR A 174 -25.01 3.83 11.29
CA THR A 174 -26.34 3.39 11.74
C THR A 174 -27.10 2.71 10.61
N ASP A 175 -27.74 1.58 10.89
CA ASP A 175 -28.48 0.76 9.93
C ASP A 175 -27.67 0.28 8.71
N GLY A 176 -26.33 0.40 8.75
CA GLY A 176 -25.44 0.05 7.66
C GLY A 176 -25.38 1.08 6.53
N ASP A 177 -26.06 2.22 6.68
CA ASP A 177 -26.10 3.27 5.66
C ASP A 177 -24.90 4.22 5.82
N PHE A 178 -23.79 3.89 5.17
CA PHE A 178 -22.61 4.76 5.20
C PHE A 178 -22.73 6.02 4.31
N ARG A 179 -23.76 6.11 3.45
CA ARG A 179 -23.90 7.21 2.49
C ARG A 179 -24.64 8.40 3.11
N GLU A 180 -25.73 8.13 3.82
CA GLU A 180 -26.57 9.16 4.45
C GLU A 180 -26.70 8.99 5.96
N GLY A 181 -26.31 7.84 6.51
CA GLY A 181 -26.43 7.53 7.92
C GLY A 181 -25.41 8.24 8.81
N ASN A 182 -25.68 8.19 10.11
CA ASN A 182 -24.80 8.78 11.11
C ASN A 182 -23.72 7.77 11.53
N LEU A 183 -22.53 8.27 11.81
CA LEU A 183 -21.44 7.44 12.32
C LEU A 183 -21.81 6.87 13.69
N ASP A 184 -21.70 5.56 13.85
CA ASP A 184 -21.86 4.85 15.12
C ASP A 184 -20.54 4.91 15.90
N ALA A 185 -20.48 5.87 16.83
CA ALA A 185 -19.32 6.06 17.70
C ALA A 185 -18.98 4.78 18.52
N GLY A 186 -19.98 3.98 18.88
CA GLY A 186 -19.77 2.73 19.61
C GLY A 186 -19.12 1.65 18.73
N ALA A 187 -19.52 1.55 17.47
CA ALA A 187 -18.89 0.66 16.50
C ALA A 187 -17.42 1.05 16.24
N VAL A 188 -17.15 2.35 16.08
CA VAL A 188 -15.78 2.89 15.92
C VAL A 188 -14.92 2.57 17.13
N GLU A 189 -15.40 2.87 18.34
CA GLU A 189 -14.66 2.59 19.58
C GLU A 189 -14.38 1.09 19.75
N ASN A 190 -15.38 0.24 19.49
CA ASN A 190 -15.23 -1.21 19.61
C ASN A 190 -14.19 -1.76 18.61
N SER A 191 -14.23 -1.31 17.35
CA SER A 191 -13.25 -1.67 16.33
C SER A 191 -11.84 -1.20 16.74
N PHE A 192 -11.69 0.08 17.13
CA PHE A 192 -10.42 0.65 17.57
C PHE A 192 -9.81 -0.17 18.72
N ARG A 193 -10.59 -0.42 19.78
CA ARG A 193 -10.11 -1.18 20.95
C ARG A 193 -9.74 -2.61 20.59
N THR A 194 -10.45 -3.22 19.65
CA THR A 194 -10.14 -4.56 19.16
C THR A 194 -8.82 -4.57 18.40
N ARG A 195 -8.63 -3.64 17.46
CA ARG A 195 -7.45 -3.58 16.60
C ARG A 195 -6.21 -3.13 17.37
N MET A 196 -6.35 -2.16 18.28
CA MET A 196 -5.25 -1.56 19.04
C MET A 196 -4.88 -2.30 20.32
N LYS A 197 -5.54 -3.43 20.64
CA LYS A 197 -5.31 -4.20 21.89
C LYS A 197 -3.84 -4.54 22.18
N LYS A 198 -3.03 -4.76 21.13
CA LYS A 198 -1.60 -5.09 21.24
C LYS A 198 -0.68 -3.94 20.80
N ASP A 199 -1.25 -2.80 20.42
CA ASP A 199 -0.49 -1.65 19.98
C ASP A 199 0.05 -0.88 21.21
N LYS A 200 1.37 -0.69 21.24
CA LYS A 200 2.04 -0.06 22.38
C LYS A 200 1.87 1.46 22.42
N ARG A 201 1.28 2.07 21.38
CA ARG A 201 0.96 3.51 21.34
C ARG A 201 -0.18 3.87 22.30
N TYR A 202 -1.10 2.94 22.57
CA TYR A 202 -2.33 3.19 23.30
C TYR A 202 -2.36 2.43 24.64
N LYS A 203 -1.60 2.91 25.64
CA LYS A 203 -1.46 2.24 26.96
C LYS A 203 -2.31 2.86 28.07
N THR A 204 -2.75 4.09 27.88
CA THR A 204 -3.51 4.85 28.87
C THR A 204 -4.87 5.22 28.30
N GLU A 205 -5.89 5.42 29.15
CA GLU A 205 -7.22 5.85 28.68
C GLU A 205 -7.17 7.19 27.94
N ALA A 206 -6.24 8.09 28.30
CA ALA A 206 -6.06 9.35 27.56
C ALA A 206 -5.55 9.11 26.13
N GLN A 207 -4.57 8.21 25.95
CA GLN A 207 -4.09 7.84 24.62
C GLN A 207 -5.17 7.09 23.82
N ILE A 208 -5.92 6.20 24.48
CA ILE A 208 -7.03 5.48 23.85
C ILE A 208 -8.10 6.47 23.40
N ALA A 209 -8.48 7.43 24.24
CA ALA A 209 -9.45 8.46 23.88
C ALA A 209 -9.00 9.31 22.69
N GLU A 210 -7.70 9.64 22.61
CA GLU A 210 -7.16 10.33 21.43
C GLU A 210 -7.19 9.45 20.19
N GLY A 211 -6.75 8.18 20.30
CA GLY A 211 -6.79 7.25 19.17
C GLY A 211 -8.21 6.94 18.67
N ILE A 212 -9.22 6.98 19.53
CA ILE A 212 -10.63 6.87 19.11
C ILE A 212 -11.04 8.09 18.26
N LYS A 213 -10.56 9.30 18.59
CA LYS A 213 -10.81 10.48 17.73
C LYS A 213 -10.10 10.33 16.39
N ASP A 214 -8.86 9.86 16.40
CA ASP A 214 -8.09 9.62 15.18
C ASP A 214 -8.77 8.56 14.29
N GLU A 215 -9.30 7.49 14.89
CA GLU A 215 -10.05 6.46 14.16
C GLU A 215 -11.39 6.99 13.64
N THR A 216 -12.09 7.81 14.42
CA THR A 216 -13.32 8.49 13.97
C THR A 216 -13.02 9.33 12.72
N ALA A 217 -11.97 10.15 12.77
CA ALA A 217 -11.54 10.96 11.63
C ALA A 217 -11.11 10.10 10.44
N ARG A 218 -10.44 8.96 10.67
CA ARG A 218 -10.06 8.02 9.60
C ARG A 218 -11.29 7.44 8.90
N ILE A 219 -12.29 6.99 9.63
CA ILE A 219 -13.51 6.39 9.05
C ILE A 219 -14.33 7.43 8.29
N GLU A 220 -14.46 8.66 8.80
CA GLU A 220 -15.13 9.73 8.06
C GLU A 220 -14.36 10.13 6.81
N ASN A 221 -13.02 10.28 6.89
CA ASN A 221 -12.20 10.57 5.72
C ASN A 221 -12.26 9.46 4.66
N LEU A 222 -12.32 8.19 5.08
CA LEU A 222 -12.50 7.06 4.17
C LEU A 222 -13.87 7.11 3.49
N ARG A 223 -14.95 7.41 4.22
CA ARG A 223 -16.29 7.60 3.63
C ARG A 223 -16.25 8.70 2.57
N ASP A 224 -15.76 9.88 2.93
CA ASP A 224 -15.77 11.04 2.04
C ASP A 224 -14.89 10.81 0.81
N SER A 225 -13.72 10.17 1.01
CA SER A 225 -12.83 9.76 -0.07
C SER A 225 -13.48 8.75 -1.00
N TYR A 226 -14.15 7.74 -0.45
CA TYR A 226 -14.87 6.74 -1.23
C TYR A 226 -15.97 7.36 -2.08
N LEU A 227 -16.78 8.24 -1.49
CA LEU A 227 -17.85 8.94 -2.21
C LEU A 227 -17.30 9.81 -3.33
N ASN A 228 -16.17 10.49 -3.12
CA ASN A 228 -15.54 11.29 -4.16
C ASN A 228 -14.93 10.42 -5.29
N VAL A 229 -14.33 9.27 -4.96
CA VAL A 229 -13.85 8.30 -5.96
C VAL A 229 -15.02 7.76 -6.80
N GLN A 230 -16.15 7.41 -6.18
CA GLN A 230 -17.37 7.02 -6.89
C GLN A 230 -17.85 8.13 -7.83
N LYS A 231 -17.95 9.37 -7.34
CA LYS A 231 -18.29 10.52 -8.18
C LYS A 231 -17.31 10.68 -9.35
N ALA A 232 -16.01 10.50 -9.12
CA ALA A 232 -14.98 10.59 -10.17
C ALA A 232 -15.15 9.55 -11.27
N LEU A 233 -15.57 8.33 -10.91
CA LEU A 233 -15.94 7.27 -11.85
C LEU A 233 -17.20 7.66 -12.64
N GLU A 234 -18.23 8.16 -11.97
CA GLU A 234 -19.49 8.57 -12.60
C GLU A 234 -19.31 9.71 -13.62
N VAL A 235 -18.51 10.73 -13.30
CA VAL A 235 -18.27 11.89 -14.17
C VAL A 235 -17.13 11.67 -15.18
N GLY A 236 -16.48 10.50 -15.15
CA GLY A 236 -15.43 10.09 -16.07
C GLY A 236 -14.09 10.82 -15.90
N VAL A 237 -13.83 11.42 -14.74
CA VAL A 237 -12.47 11.91 -14.38
C VAL A 237 -11.54 10.73 -14.08
N LEU A 238 -12.11 9.67 -13.52
CA LEU A 238 -11.49 8.39 -13.26
C LEU A 238 -12.24 7.33 -14.08
N SER A 239 -11.55 6.29 -14.55
CA SER A 239 -12.22 5.12 -15.13
C SER A 239 -11.56 3.82 -14.65
N ILE A 240 -12.25 2.70 -14.79
CA ILE A 240 -11.69 1.38 -14.52
C ILE A 240 -11.15 0.81 -15.83
N LYS A 241 -9.89 0.37 -15.82
CA LYS A 241 -9.22 -0.16 -17.01
C LYS A 241 -9.54 -1.64 -17.19
N GLU A 242 -10.10 -1.97 -18.36
CA GLU A 242 -10.16 -3.36 -18.84
C GLU A 242 -8.80 -3.76 -19.42
N THR A 243 -8.21 -4.82 -18.87
CA THR A 243 -6.91 -5.36 -19.26
C THR A 243 -7.08 -6.80 -19.69
N LYS A 244 -6.60 -7.15 -20.89
CA LYS A 244 -6.61 -8.54 -21.37
C LYS A 244 -5.38 -9.27 -20.85
N ILE A 245 -5.57 -10.32 -20.07
CA ILE A 245 -4.48 -11.18 -19.60
C ILE A 245 -4.64 -12.57 -20.17
N TRP A 246 -3.54 -13.32 -20.18
CA TRP A 246 -3.53 -14.72 -20.59
C TRP A 246 -3.07 -15.61 -19.45
N GLN A 247 -3.43 -16.89 -19.52
CA GLN A 247 -2.87 -17.93 -18.67
C GLN A 247 -2.49 -19.10 -19.57
N ASP A 248 -1.20 -19.31 -19.76
CA ASP A 248 -0.69 -20.50 -20.43
C ASP A 248 -0.98 -21.71 -19.52
N LYS A 249 -2.10 -22.39 -19.75
CA LYS A 249 -2.58 -23.47 -18.86
C LYS A 249 -1.80 -24.76 -19.06
N ASN A 250 -1.22 -24.95 -20.25
CA ASN A 250 -0.51 -26.16 -20.64
C ASN A 250 1.03 -26.00 -20.56
N ASN A 251 1.51 -24.79 -20.28
CA ASN A 251 2.90 -24.37 -20.16
C ASN A 251 3.73 -24.69 -21.42
N ASP A 252 3.11 -24.56 -22.59
CA ASP A 252 3.71 -24.84 -23.91
C ASP A 252 4.26 -23.58 -24.61
N ASN A 253 4.14 -22.42 -23.97
CA ASN A 253 4.50 -21.08 -24.47
C ASN A 253 3.70 -20.62 -25.71
N ASN A 254 2.59 -21.27 -26.03
CA ASN A 254 1.55 -20.73 -26.90
C ASN A 254 0.35 -20.36 -26.04
N VAL A 255 -0.42 -19.37 -26.51
CA VAL A 255 -1.65 -18.95 -25.84
C VAL A 255 -2.78 -19.13 -26.82
N ASP A 256 -3.69 -20.05 -26.52
CA ASP A 256 -4.90 -20.24 -27.32
C ASP A 256 -5.92 -19.11 -27.05
N ASP A 257 -6.82 -18.87 -28.00
CA ASP A 257 -7.81 -17.77 -27.89
C ASP A 257 -8.70 -17.90 -26.64
N ASP A 258 -8.94 -19.11 -26.13
CA ASP A 258 -9.73 -19.40 -24.93
C ASP A 258 -8.94 -19.27 -23.61
N GLU A 259 -7.64 -18.99 -23.69
CA GLU A 259 -6.76 -18.73 -22.54
C GLU A 259 -6.67 -17.23 -22.21
N TRP A 260 -7.27 -16.38 -23.04
CA TRP A 260 -7.40 -14.95 -22.80
C TRP A 260 -8.62 -14.64 -21.94
N LYS A 261 -8.44 -13.76 -20.94
CA LYS A 261 -9.54 -13.20 -20.17
C LYS A 261 -9.35 -11.70 -19.94
N THR A 262 -10.46 -11.00 -19.81
CA THR A 262 -10.45 -9.57 -19.46
C THR A 262 -10.57 -9.44 -17.94
N VAL A 263 -9.72 -8.61 -17.35
CA VAL A 263 -9.72 -8.29 -15.93
C VAL A 263 -9.76 -6.78 -15.72
N ARG A 264 -10.31 -6.34 -14.59
CA ARG A 264 -10.41 -4.94 -14.19
C ARG A 264 -9.61 -4.73 -12.91
N CYS A 265 -8.33 -4.38 -13.05
CA CYS A 265 -7.38 -4.37 -11.93
C CYS A 265 -6.61 -3.05 -11.78
N ALA A 266 -6.98 -2.02 -12.53
CA ALA A 266 -6.38 -0.71 -12.43
C ALA A 266 -7.42 0.40 -12.64
N PHE A 267 -7.23 1.50 -11.93
CA PHE A 267 -7.84 2.78 -12.28
C PHE A 267 -7.03 3.45 -13.38
N ASP A 268 -7.69 3.98 -14.39
CA ASP A 268 -7.11 4.82 -15.44
C ASP A 268 -7.29 6.29 -15.06
N LEU A 269 -6.16 6.99 -14.93
CA LEU A 269 -6.09 8.40 -14.53
C LEU A 269 -5.71 9.30 -15.71
N SER A 270 -5.76 8.81 -16.95
CA SER A 270 -5.38 9.58 -18.14
C SER A 270 -6.22 10.84 -18.34
N ASN A 271 -7.44 10.87 -17.81
CA ASN A 271 -8.33 12.04 -17.87
C ASN A 271 -7.96 13.13 -16.83
N LEU A 272 -7.04 12.86 -15.91
CA LEU A 272 -6.60 13.81 -14.90
C LEU A 272 -5.55 14.76 -15.48
N THR A 273 -6.00 15.91 -15.98
CA THR A 273 -5.20 16.84 -16.80
C THR A 273 -3.87 17.30 -16.20
N ASN A 274 -3.73 17.42 -14.87
CA ASN A 274 -2.48 17.87 -14.22
C ASN A 274 -1.76 16.78 -13.46
N ILE A 275 -2.11 15.51 -13.67
CA ILE A 275 -1.42 14.40 -13.00
C ILE A 275 0.08 14.37 -13.35
N THR A 276 0.46 14.94 -14.50
CA THR A 276 1.86 15.12 -14.93
C THR A 276 2.70 16.02 -14.03
N GLU A 277 2.09 16.82 -13.16
CA GLU A 277 2.78 17.55 -12.09
C GLU A 277 3.29 16.60 -11.00
N TYR A 278 2.71 15.39 -10.89
CA TYR A 278 3.05 14.35 -9.94
C TYR A 278 3.83 13.20 -10.57
N ILE A 279 3.28 12.62 -11.62
CA ILE A 279 3.79 11.43 -12.29
C ILE A 279 3.52 11.52 -13.79
N THR A 280 4.52 11.21 -14.60
CA THR A 280 4.42 11.24 -16.06
C THR A 280 4.72 9.89 -16.66
N ASN A 281 4.07 9.57 -17.78
CA ASN A 281 4.39 8.39 -18.55
C ASN A 281 5.57 8.67 -19.49
N GLY A 282 6.72 8.07 -19.21
CA GLY A 282 7.93 8.17 -20.02
C GLY A 282 7.78 7.60 -21.42
N ASP A 283 6.92 6.59 -21.61
CA ASP A 283 6.65 5.97 -22.91
C ASP A 283 5.84 6.87 -23.85
N LYS A 284 5.27 7.96 -23.32
CA LYS A 284 4.42 8.90 -24.06
C LYS A 284 4.84 10.34 -23.86
N ASP A 285 6.12 10.63 -24.13
CA ASP A 285 6.67 11.99 -24.09
C ASP A 285 6.37 12.74 -22.78
N LYS A 286 6.35 12.03 -21.66
CA LYS A 286 6.03 12.56 -20.33
C LYS A 286 4.61 13.12 -20.23
N SER A 287 3.65 12.51 -20.92
CA SER A 287 2.23 12.86 -20.88
C SER A 287 1.48 12.12 -19.75
N ASN A 288 0.17 12.36 -19.67
CA ASN A 288 -0.76 11.63 -18.80
C ASN A 288 -1.38 10.39 -19.48
N GLU A 289 -1.06 10.11 -20.75
CA GLU A 289 -1.65 8.99 -21.48
C GLU A 289 -1.25 7.64 -20.85
N GLY A 290 -2.25 6.80 -20.60
CA GLY A 290 -2.06 5.44 -20.11
C GLY A 290 -1.49 5.35 -18.69
N ILE A 291 -1.61 6.41 -17.89
CA ILE A 291 -1.23 6.38 -16.47
C ILE A 291 -2.31 5.61 -15.71
N CYS A 292 -1.94 4.43 -15.21
CA CYS A 292 -2.81 3.58 -14.42
C CYS A 292 -2.31 3.39 -12.99
N LEU A 293 -3.25 3.17 -12.07
CA LEU A 293 -3.01 2.84 -10.67
C LEU A 293 -3.69 1.50 -10.34
N SER A 294 -2.90 0.47 -10.09
CA SER A 294 -3.37 -0.82 -9.56
C SER A 294 -3.32 -0.83 -8.04
N VAL A 295 -4.28 -1.53 -7.42
CA VAL A 295 -4.33 -1.75 -5.98
C VAL A 295 -4.01 -3.20 -5.68
N PHE A 296 -3.19 -3.45 -4.68
CA PHE A 296 -2.93 -4.80 -4.19
C PHE A 296 -4.00 -5.22 -3.18
N ASP A 297 -4.37 -6.50 -3.22
CA ASP A 297 -5.33 -7.06 -2.28
C ASP A 297 -4.63 -7.97 -1.26
N TRP A 298 -4.54 -7.43 -0.04
CA TRP A 298 -4.05 -8.13 1.14
C TRP A 298 -5.10 -8.19 2.25
N ALA A 299 -6.39 -8.21 1.89
CA ALA A 299 -7.52 -8.21 2.83
C ALA A 299 -7.33 -9.22 3.99
N ALA A 300 -6.84 -10.42 3.67
CA ALA A 300 -6.60 -11.48 4.64
C ALA A 300 -5.54 -11.16 5.72
N SER A 301 -4.70 -10.15 5.50
CA SER A 301 -3.59 -9.78 6.39
C SER A 301 -3.72 -8.37 6.97
N GLN A 302 -4.46 -7.49 6.30
CA GLN A 302 -4.60 -6.09 6.68
C GLN A 302 -5.98 -5.51 6.33
N TYR A 303 -7.06 -6.21 6.70
CA TYR A 303 -8.43 -5.87 6.27
C TYR A 303 -8.83 -4.40 6.51
N ASP A 304 -8.51 -3.81 7.66
CA ASP A 304 -8.87 -2.43 7.99
C ASP A 304 -8.11 -1.37 7.20
N LEU A 305 -6.85 -1.64 6.85
CA LEU A 305 -5.91 -0.70 6.25
C LEU A 305 -5.73 -0.93 4.74
N GLN A 306 -6.28 -2.01 4.19
CA GLN A 306 -6.31 -2.25 2.74
C GLN A 306 -7.00 -1.13 1.94
N PHE A 307 -7.75 -0.25 2.60
CA PHE A 307 -8.53 0.84 1.99
C PHE A 307 -7.81 2.20 1.97
N GLU A 308 -6.60 2.30 2.53
CA GLU A 308 -5.74 3.48 2.38
C GLU A 308 -5.49 3.89 0.90
N PRO A 309 -5.43 2.96 -0.08
CA PRO A 309 -5.40 3.33 -1.50
C PRO A 309 -6.56 4.23 -1.95
N ILE A 310 -7.75 4.14 -1.32
CA ILE A 310 -8.91 4.98 -1.66
C ILE A 310 -8.71 6.42 -1.18
N THR A 311 -8.21 6.62 0.05
CA THR A 311 -7.90 7.97 0.56
C THR A 311 -6.73 8.59 -0.20
N TYR A 312 -5.74 7.77 -0.56
CA TYR A 312 -4.63 8.19 -1.40
C TYR A 312 -5.12 8.61 -2.81
N LEU A 313 -5.97 7.81 -3.44
CA LEU A 313 -6.55 8.13 -4.75
C LEU A 313 -7.39 9.41 -4.69
N ASN A 314 -8.19 9.59 -3.64
CA ASN A 314 -8.92 10.83 -3.42
C ASN A 314 -8.00 12.05 -3.31
N PHE A 315 -6.87 11.93 -2.61
CA PHE A 315 -5.85 12.97 -2.56
C PHE A 315 -5.31 13.32 -3.97
N ILE A 316 -5.03 12.31 -4.81
CA ILE A 316 -4.60 12.54 -6.20
C ILE A 316 -5.68 13.26 -7.00
N LEU A 317 -6.93 12.80 -6.93
CA LEU A 317 -8.06 13.41 -7.64
C LEU A 317 -8.26 14.87 -7.24
N THR A 318 -8.34 15.14 -5.93
CA THR A 318 -8.58 16.50 -5.41
C THR A 318 -7.41 17.46 -5.66
N THR A 319 -6.17 16.95 -5.72
CA THR A 319 -4.99 17.77 -5.96
C THR A 319 -4.81 18.13 -7.44
N TYR A 320 -5.10 17.19 -8.35
CA TYR A 320 -4.74 17.32 -9.76
C TYR A 320 -5.94 17.44 -10.72
N ASP A 321 -7.18 17.30 -10.24
CA ASP A 321 -8.39 17.61 -11.02
C ASP A 321 -8.64 19.12 -11.06
N LYS A 322 -8.16 19.79 -12.12
CA LYS A 322 -8.56 21.17 -12.43
C LYS A 322 -9.70 21.25 -13.45
N SER A 323 -10.28 20.11 -13.87
CA SER A 323 -11.42 20.13 -14.80
C SER A 323 -12.67 20.72 -14.16
N GLY A 324 -12.71 20.79 -12.83
CA GLY A 324 -13.86 21.29 -12.07
C GLY A 324 -15.04 20.32 -12.06
N LYS A 325 -14.93 19.16 -12.71
CA LYS A 325 -16.01 18.16 -12.80
C LYS A 325 -16.34 17.54 -11.45
N LEU A 326 -15.36 17.40 -10.56
CA LEU A 326 -15.61 16.93 -9.19
C LEU A 326 -16.27 18.00 -8.30
N SER A 327 -16.08 19.28 -8.60
CA SER A 327 -16.70 20.41 -7.88
C SER A 327 -18.06 20.85 -8.41
N ALA A 328 -18.47 20.37 -9.59
CA ALA A 328 -19.77 20.62 -10.22
C ALA A 328 -20.85 19.66 -9.71
#